data_AF-A0A8I5ZWW5-F1
#
_entry.id   AF-A0A8I5ZWW5-F1
#
_cell.length_a   1.000
_cell.length_b   1.000
_cell.length_c   1.000
_cell.angle_alpha   90.00
_cell.angle_beta   90.00
_cell.angle_gamma   90.00
#
_symmetry.space_group_name_H-M   'P 1'
#
loop_
_entity.id
_entity.type
_entity.pdbx_description
1 polymer ?
#
loop_
_entity_poly.entity_id
_entity_poly.type
_entity_poly.pdbx_seq_one_letter_code
_entity_poly.pdbx_strand_id
1 'polypeptide(L)'
;MFKNSGMLEYLKIAQDLEMYGINYFEIKNKKGTDLWLGVYVLELNIYEKNDKLTLKIGFPWSEIRNKKSVIKPVCQEGTFFVFYVPHLRMGNHGVYMSHRKPNNIKTQKKAQAWEEKHQK
;
A
#
# COMPACT_ATOMS: atom_id res chain seq x y z
N MET A 1 -18.56 -15.78 -21.86
CA MET A 1 -18.06 -16.67 -20.80
C MET A 1 -16.53 -16.60 -20.58
N PHE A 2 -15.69 -16.29 -21.57
CA PHE A 2 -14.21 -16.44 -21.42
C PHE A 2 -13.39 -15.20 -21.05
N LYS A 3 -13.87 -13.96 -21.25
CA LYS A 3 -13.04 -12.76 -21.01
C LYS A 3 -12.63 -12.58 -19.54
N ASN A 4 -13.45 -13.03 -18.60
CA ASN A 4 -13.18 -12.82 -17.17
C ASN A 4 -12.31 -13.93 -16.56
N SER A 5 -12.23 -15.12 -17.17
CA SER A 5 -11.46 -16.23 -16.59
C SER A 5 -9.97 -15.90 -16.54
N GLY A 6 -9.40 -15.45 -17.68
CA GLY A 6 -7.98 -15.06 -17.73
C GLY A 6 -7.66 -13.88 -16.81
N MET A 7 -8.60 -12.93 -16.65
CA MET A 7 -8.44 -11.82 -15.70
C MET A 7 -8.46 -12.30 -14.25
N LEU A 8 -9.36 -13.21 -13.89
CA LEU A 8 -9.44 -13.77 -12.54
C LEU A 8 -8.20 -14.61 -12.20
N GLU A 9 -7.66 -15.37 -13.14
CA GLU A 9 -6.40 -16.10 -12.98
C GLU A 9 -5.22 -15.16 -12.78
N TYR A 10 -5.11 -14.10 -13.60
CA TYR A 10 -4.09 -13.07 -13.41
C TYR A 10 -4.17 -12.40 -12.03
N LEU A 11 -5.38 -12.05 -11.58
CA LEU A 11 -5.58 -11.43 -10.26
C LEU A 11 -5.22 -12.37 -9.11
N LYS A 12 -5.44 -13.68 -9.24
CA LYS A 12 -5.01 -14.66 -8.24
C LYS A 12 -3.49 -14.72 -8.13
N ILE A 13 -2.79 -14.81 -9.27
CA ILE A 13 -1.32 -14.80 -9.30
C ILE A 13 -0.78 -13.48 -8.72
N ALA A 14 -1.43 -12.36 -9.01
CA ALA A 14 -1.02 -11.06 -8.48
C ALA A 14 -1.16 -10.93 -6.95
N GLN A 15 -2.08 -11.68 -6.32
CA GLN A 15 -2.24 -11.71 -4.86
C GLN A 15 -1.09 -12.46 -4.17
N ASP A 16 -0.47 -13.41 -4.86
CA ASP A 16 0.66 -14.21 -4.34
C ASP A 16 2.00 -13.48 -4.45
N LEU A 17 2.05 -12.32 -5.14
CA LEU A 17 3.27 -11.53 -5.24
C LEU A 17 3.65 -10.95 -3.87
N GLU A 18 4.93 -11.02 -3.50
CA GLU A 18 5.44 -10.48 -2.23
C GLU A 18 5.18 -8.98 -2.05
N MET A 19 5.08 -8.24 -3.15
CA MET A 19 4.77 -6.81 -3.14
C MET A 19 3.28 -6.51 -2.99
N TYR A 20 2.41 -7.52 -3.00
CA TYR A 20 0.97 -7.33 -2.97
C TYR A 20 0.52 -6.64 -1.69
N GLY A 21 -0.21 -5.54 -1.84
CA GLY A 21 -0.73 -4.76 -0.72
C GLY A 21 0.28 -3.86 -0.01
N ILE A 22 1.56 -3.88 -0.41
CA ILE A 22 2.59 -2.99 0.15
C ILE A 22 2.50 -1.62 -0.51
N ASN A 23 2.30 -0.57 0.30
CA ASN A 23 2.37 0.81 -0.19
C ASN A 23 3.77 1.38 0.03
N TYR A 24 4.43 1.78 -1.05
CA TYR A 24 5.79 2.31 -1.00
C TYR A 24 5.80 3.84 -0.89
N PHE A 25 6.59 4.34 0.04
CA PHE A 25 6.85 5.77 0.22
C PHE A 25 8.35 6.03 0.17
N GLU A 26 8.74 7.13 -0.46
CA GLU A 26 10.12 7.58 -0.44
C GLU A 26 10.45 8.16 0.93
N ILE A 27 11.54 7.67 1.51
CA ILE A 27 12.04 8.12 2.80
C ILE A 27 13.53 8.39 2.72
N LYS A 28 14.00 9.31 3.56
CA LYS A 28 15.43 9.58 3.74
C LYS A 28 15.86 9.29 5.17
N ASN A 29 16.95 8.54 5.33
CA ASN A 29 17.60 8.34 6.64
C ASN A 29 18.31 9.64 7.09
N LYS A 30 18.75 9.73 8.34
CA LYS A 30 19.61 10.80 8.88
C LYS A 30 20.86 11.06 8.04
N LYS A 31 21.43 10.02 7.42
CA LYS A 31 22.58 10.12 6.51
C LYS A 31 22.24 10.70 5.13
N GLY A 32 20.96 10.99 4.85
CA GLY A 32 20.49 11.46 3.55
C GLY A 32 20.33 10.36 2.50
N THR A 33 20.53 9.08 2.86
CA THR A 33 20.33 7.95 1.95
C THR A 33 18.85 7.77 1.63
N ASP A 34 18.54 7.68 0.33
CA ASP A 34 17.20 7.36 -0.17
C ASP A 34 16.86 5.89 0.06
N LEU A 35 15.71 5.65 0.67
CA LEU A 35 15.18 4.33 0.97
C LEU A 35 13.69 4.30 0.61
N TRP A 36 13.13 3.09 0.55
CA TRP A 36 11.69 2.89 0.44
C TRP A 36 11.13 2.42 1.78
N LEU A 37 10.03 3.03 2.20
CA LEU A 37 9.21 2.54 3.29
C LEU A 37 8.02 1.81 2.68
N GLY A 38 7.97 0.49 2.85
CA GLY A 38 6.80 -0.32 2.57
C GLY A 38 5.87 -0.34 3.79
N VAL A 39 4.64 0.09 3.59
CA VAL A 39 3.59 0.03 4.60
C VAL A 39 2.75 -1.21 4.32
N TYR A 40 2.88 -2.21 5.18
CA TYR A 40 2.08 -3.43 5.15
C TYR A 40 1.05 -3.45 6.29
N VAL A 41 0.09 -4.37 6.21
CA VAL A 41 -0.99 -4.47 7.20
C VAL A 41 -0.48 -4.86 8.60
N LEU A 42 0.58 -5.67 8.67
CA LEU A 42 1.15 -6.15 9.94
C LEU A 42 2.43 -5.42 10.36
N GLU A 43 3.14 -4.82 9.40
CA GLU A 43 4.48 -4.28 9.62
C GLU A 43 4.82 -3.08 8.72
N LEU A 44 5.84 -2.32 9.15
CA LEU A 44 6.54 -1.33 8.36
C LEU A 44 7.91 -1.85 7.96
N ASN A 45 8.18 -1.76 6.67
CA ASN A 45 9.29 -2.42 6.03
C ASN A 45 10.19 -1.40 5.33
N ILE A 46 11.51 -1.57 5.44
CA ILE A 46 12.51 -0.69 4.82
C ILE A 46 13.24 -1.44 3.72
N TYR A 47 13.27 -0.84 2.54
CA TYR A 47 13.95 -1.38 1.37
C TYR A 47 14.99 -0.38 0.82
N GLU A 48 15.97 -0.91 0.10
CA GLU A 48 16.95 -0.08 -0.61
C GLU A 48 16.32 0.58 -1.83
N LYS A 49 16.85 1.72 -2.27
CA LYS A 49 16.27 2.44 -3.43
C LYS A 49 16.20 1.58 -4.70
N ASN A 50 17.17 0.68 -4.86
CA ASN A 50 17.36 -0.17 -6.05
C ASN A 50 16.66 -1.54 -5.94
N ASP A 51 16.18 -1.94 -4.76
CA ASP A 51 15.55 -3.24 -4.55
C ASP A 51 14.32 -3.08 -3.64
N LYS A 52 13.13 -3.36 -4.18
CA LYS A 52 11.85 -3.31 -3.45
C LYS A 52 11.35 -4.69 -3.03
N LEU A 53 12.08 -5.75 -3.36
CA LEU A 53 11.72 -7.13 -3.04
C LEU A 53 12.34 -7.53 -1.71
N THR A 54 13.66 -7.37 -1.57
CA THR A 54 14.37 -7.82 -0.36
C THR A 54 14.24 -6.81 0.77
N LEU A 55 13.51 -7.19 1.81
CA LEU A 55 13.41 -6.41 3.05
C LEU A 55 14.77 -6.31 3.75
N LYS A 56 15.18 -5.10 4.13
CA LYS A 56 16.36 -4.92 4.99
C LYS A 56 16.01 -4.95 6.47
N ILE A 57 14.94 -4.26 6.84
CA ILE A 57 14.50 -4.09 8.23
C ILE A 57 12.98 -4.03 8.25
N GLY A 58 12.35 -4.88 9.06
CA GLY A 58 10.92 -4.87 9.32
C GLY A 58 10.63 -4.48 10.76
N PHE A 59 9.54 -3.74 10.97
CA PHE A 59 9.02 -3.36 12.27
C PHE A 59 7.55 -3.75 12.37
N PRO A 60 7.17 -4.66 13.28
CA PRO A 60 5.76 -4.89 13.52
C PRO A 60 5.12 -3.62 14.12
N TRP A 61 3.84 -3.38 13.81
CA TRP A 61 3.12 -2.21 14.33
C TRP A 61 3.11 -2.12 15.86
N SER A 62 3.12 -3.26 16.54
CA SER A 62 3.20 -3.37 18.00
C SER A 62 4.46 -2.71 18.59
N GLU A 63 5.55 -2.68 17.82
CA GLU A 63 6.82 -2.11 18.25
C GLU A 63 6.94 -0.62 17.92
N ILE A 64 6.01 -0.04 17.17
CA ILE A 64 6.14 1.33 16.67
C ILE A 64 5.37 2.30 17.56
N ARG A 65 6.08 3.25 18.21
CA ARG A 65 5.46 4.40 18.87
C ARG A 65 5.54 5.65 17.98
N ASN A 66 4.40 6.27 17.70
CA ASN A 66 4.33 7.53 16.95
C ASN A 66 4.76 8.71 17.84
N LYS A 67 5.91 9.33 17.55
CA LYS A 67 6.22 10.70 17.98
C LYS A 67 6.72 11.51 16.78
N LYS A 68 5.94 12.52 16.36
CA LYS A 68 6.30 13.57 15.36
C LYS A 68 7.20 13.05 14.22
N SER A 69 6.65 12.20 13.35
CA SER A 69 7.31 11.62 12.16
C SER A 69 8.51 10.70 12.42
N VAL A 70 8.86 10.46 13.69
CA VAL A 70 9.92 9.53 14.08
C VAL A 70 9.30 8.24 14.57
N ILE A 71 9.62 7.14 13.91
CA ILE A 71 9.28 5.79 14.36
C ILE A 71 10.31 5.39 15.41
N LYS A 72 9.84 5.03 16.60
CA LYS A 72 10.70 4.53 17.68
C LYS A 72 10.29 3.10 18.05
N PRO A 73 11.22 2.13 18.09
CA PRO A 73 10.94 0.83 18.67
C PRO A 73 10.57 1.00 20.15
N VAL A 74 9.59 0.22 20.61
CA VAL A 74 9.03 0.34 21.97
C VAL A 74 9.98 -0.19 23.06
N CYS A 75 10.91 -1.10 22.75
CA CYS A 75 11.56 -1.88 23.81
C CYS A 75 13.03 -2.31 23.62
N GLN A 76 13.87 -1.60 22.87
CA GLN A 76 15.31 -1.85 22.88
C GLN A 76 16.09 -0.55 22.90
N GLU A 77 17.26 -0.55 23.57
CA GLU A 77 18.41 0.36 23.37
C GLU A 77 18.95 0.30 21.91
N GLY A 78 18.08 -0.03 20.95
CA GLY A 78 18.36 -0.32 19.56
C GLY A 78 18.32 0.94 18.71
N THR A 79 19.08 0.87 17.62
CA THR A 79 19.27 1.91 16.61
C THR A 79 17.97 2.63 16.24
N PHE A 80 17.91 3.94 16.55
CA PHE A 80 16.77 4.79 16.18
C PHE A 80 16.71 5.03 14.68
N PHE A 81 15.56 4.74 14.08
CA PHE A 81 15.30 5.08 12.68
C PHE A 81 14.44 6.34 12.56
N VAL A 82 15.10 7.45 12.24
CA VAL A 82 14.43 8.72 11.92
C VAL A 82 14.35 8.84 10.42
N PHE A 83 13.14 8.98 9.89
CA PHE A 83 12.90 9.21 8.48
C PHE A 83 12.13 10.50 8.24
N TYR A 84 12.47 11.17 7.16
CA TYR A 84 11.74 12.33 6.67
C TYR A 84 10.88 11.90 5.49
N VAL A 85 9.57 12.06 5.63
CA VAL A 85 8.61 11.86 4.55
C VAL A 85 8.26 13.24 3.99
N PRO A 86 8.55 13.54 2.71
CA PRO A 86 8.30 14.86 2.14
C PRO A 86 6.80 15.19 2.10
N HIS A 87 5.94 14.19 1.91
CA HIS A 87 4.48 14.34 1.89
C HIS A 87 3.80 13.11 2.49
N LEU A 88 3.26 13.22 3.70
CA LEU A 88 2.37 12.20 4.27
C LEU A 88 1.01 12.30 3.55
N ARG A 89 0.82 11.49 2.49
CA ARG A 89 -0.53 11.27 1.96
C ARG A 89 -1.24 10.30 2.92
N MET A 90 -2.32 10.77 3.57
CA MET A 90 -3.16 9.91 4.40
C MET A 90 -3.56 8.67 3.60
N GLY A 91 -3.35 7.49 4.19
CA GLY A 91 -3.37 6.21 3.48
C GLY A 91 -4.65 5.89 2.70
N ASN A 92 -4.59 4.84 1.89
CA ASN A 92 -5.66 4.44 0.97
C ASN A 92 -7.00 4.06 1.63
N HIS A 93 -7.09 4.04 2.96
CA HIS A 93 -8.31 3.69 3.70
C HIS A 93 -9.54 4.50 3.24
N GLY A 94 -9.38 5.81 3.01
CA GLY A 94 -10.48 6.66 2.52
C GLY A 94 -10.98 6.29 1.12
N VAL A 95 -10.05 5.94 0.22
CA VAL A 95 -10.36 5.48 -1.14
C VAL A 95 -10.99 4.09 -1.10
N TYR A 96 -10.43 3.20 -0.28
CA TYR A 96 -10.95 1.85 -0.05
C TYR A 96 -12.39 1.87 0.47
N MET A 97 -12.67 2.69 1.49
CA MET A 97 -14.03 2.86 1.99
C MET A 97 -14.96 3.46 0.92
N SER A 98 -14.44 4.34 0.06
CA SER A 98 -15.23 4.94 -1.03
C SER A 98 -15.61 3.93 -2.12
N HIS A 99 -14.71 3.01 -2.48
CA HIS A 99 -15.02 1.94 -3.45
C HIS A 99 -16.05 0.93 -2.93
N ARG A 100 -16.14 0.74 -1.61
CA ARG A 100 -17.12 -0.15 -0.99
C ARG A 100 -18.48 0.48 -0.75
N LYS A 101 -18.62 1.79 -0.91
CA LYS A 101 -19.95 2.41 -0.85
C LYS A 101 -20.80 1.83 -1.97
N PRO A 102 -22.07 1.45 -1.71
CA PRO A 102 -22.95 0.99 -2.77
C PRO A 102 -23.00 2.03 -3.88
N ASN A 103 -22.90 1.58 -5.12
CA ASN A 103 -22.95 2.46 -6.29
C ASN A 103 -24.20 3.33 -6.20
N ASN A 104 -24.05 4.63 -6.45
CA ASN A 104 -25.20 5.52 -6.51
C ASN A 104 -26.09 5.11 -7.72
N ILE A 105 -27.40 5.38 -7.62
CA ILE A 105 -28.37 5.04 -8.68
C ILE A 105 -27.95 5.59 -10.06
N LYS A 106 -27.27 6.75 -10.10
CA LYS A 106 -26.76 7.33 -11.36
C LYS A 106 -25.64 6.50 -11.98
N THR A 107 -24.72 5.96 -11.18
CA THR A 107 -23.62 5.10 -11.61
C THR A 107 -24.17 3.77 -12.11
N GLN A 108 -25.15 3.19 -11.42
CA GLN A 108 -25.80 1.95 -11.85
C GLN A 108 -26.54 2.14 -13.19
N LYS A 109 -27.28 3.26 -13.36
CA LYS A 109 -27.91 3.59 -14.65
C LYS A 109 -26.90 3.78 -15.78
N LYS A 110 -25.74 4.39 -15.50
CA LYS A 110 -24.66 4.51 -16.49
C LYS A 110 -24.08 3.15 -16.88
N ALA A 111 -23.93 2.23 -15.93
CA ALA A 111 -23.46 0.87 -16.21
C ALA A 111 -24.46 0.11 -17.09
N GLN A 112 -25.76 0.17 -16.77
CA GLN A 112 -26.83 -0.42 -17.58
C GLN A 112 -26.85 0.17 -19.01
N ALA A 113 -26.78 1.50 -19.15
CA ALA A 113 -26.74 2.15 -20.46
C ALA A 113 -25.47 1.81 -21.28
N TRP A 114 -24.35 1.51 -20.63
CA TRP A 114 -23.12 1.06 -21.29
C TRP A 114 -23.23 -0.39 -21.76
N GLU A 115 -23.82 -1.26 -20.94
CA GLU A 115 -24.12 -2.65 -21.31
C GLU A 115 -25.09 -2.73 -22.49
N GLU A 116 -26.17 -1.94 -22.48
CA GLU A 116 -27.13 -1.86 -23.60
C GLU A 116 -26.48 -1.40 -24.91
N LYS A 117 -25.51 -0.47 -24.84
CA LYS A 117 -24.78 0.01 -26.02
C LYS A 117 -23.85 -1.04 -26.61
N HIS A 118 -23.23 -1.86 -25.78
CA HIS A 118 -22.32 -2.91 -26.23
C HIS A 118 -22.99 -4.25 -26.53
N GLN A 119 -24.29 -4.39 -26.24
CA GLN A 119 -25.12 -5.53 -26.64
C GLN A 119 -25.75 -5.38 -28.04
N LYS A 120 -25.67 -4.19 -28.66
CA LYS A 120 -25.98 -3.97 -30.08
C LYS A 120 -24.72 -4.07 -30.92
#